data_AF-A0A3D3B6E3-F1
#
_entry.id   AF-A0A3D3B6E3-F1
#
_cell.length_a   1.000
_cell.length_b   1.000
_cell.length_c   1.000
_cell.angle_alpha   90.00
_cell.angle_beta   90.00
_cell.angle_gamma   90.00
#
_symmetry.space_group_name_H-M   'P 1'
#
loop_
_entity.id
_entity.type
_entity.pdbx_description
1 polymer ?
#
loop_
_entity_poly.entity_id
_entity_poly.type
_entity_poly.pdbx_seq_one_letter_code
_entity_poly.pdbx_strand_id
1 'polypeptide(L)'
;MTTDDSNGKPAEDGVIRPRYHSITAEMLDGFDFEHVIKTAAVADCHEYQSLFSKAAEVAERDGTENYAVVYAALSALCGFHFRPNDVNDPYGPMVQMDGKRSAIPEDFRGNADVVALMAETATHSTLKARLSDVAWLLNRRRVDLGLAAISAYCQTVRDVAAGVIKFPFEEANSPYSARARDLLKRALSLAAMRSVGLGKPEQAEVRQLVNELFYGALTGTNLRHVQRIAKLALHYDILPASEIGGSLEGWLHRNDVNDDHGRVDFLKLCASAHHQGGSMPDQIFAVGDIQTARRLINERYFVTDEAFTALLRYSGFVPEALVRTYNRGFRRFFQGDPVSGLYILTPLLEASIRHVLKGGGHDVSTFDNATKTQQDLTISAMFDQMRAEIVEVFGSAIVTDIESVFLSQPGPTIRHEVAHGLMSDGAPFGADSAYACWLIFRLCLIPLFPHRERFDEGLWQ
;
A
#
# COMPACT_ATOMS: atom_id res chain seq x y z
N MET A 1 2.44 3.68 -73.29
CA MET A 1 1.84 3.57 -71.95
C MET A 1 2.79 2.76 -71.10
N THR A 2 3.50 3.47 -70.25
CA THR A 2 4.50 3.04 -69.28
C THR A 2 3.82 2.45 -68.05
N THR A 3 4.27 1.28 -67.59
CA THR A 3 4.11 0.86 -66.20
C THR A 3 5.42 0.24 -65.76
N ASP A 4 6.19 1.07 -65.06
CA ASP A 4 7.43 0.78 -64.37
C ASP A 4 7.05 0.17 -63.01
N ASP A 5 7.22 -1.14 -62.84
CA ASP A 5 7.03 -1.84 -61.56
C ASP A 5 8.30 -1.68 -60.72
N SER A 6 8.53 -0.47 -60.22
CA SER A 6 9.50 -0.18 -59.16
C SER A 6 8.77 -0.11 -57.82
N ASN A 7 8.31 -1.26 -57.33
CA ASN A 7 7.77 -1.37 -55.97
C ASN A 7 8.94 -1.40 -54.97
N GLY A 8 9.58 -0.24 -54.79
CA GLY A 8 10.49 0.01 -53.69
C GLY A 8 9.73 -0.10 -52.38
N LYS A 9 9.98 -1.18 -51.63
CA LYS A 9 9.67 -1.22 -50.20
C LYS A 9 10.26 0.04 -49.56
N PRO A 10 9.49 0.84 -48.81
CA PRO A 10 10.08 1.87 -47.99
C PRO A 10 11.08 1.20 -47.06
N ALA A 11 12.31 1.71 -47.03
CA ALA A 11 13.28 1.33 -46.01
C ALA A 11 12.60 1.47 -44.64
N GLU A 12 12.59 0.41 -43.84
CA GLU A 12 12.24 0.50 -42.43
C GLU A 12 13.10 1.61 -41.83
N ASP A 13 12.45 2.71 -41.42
CA ASP A 13 13.08 3.78 -40.68
C ASP A 13 13.94 3.16 -39.59
N GLY A 14 15.25 3.42 -39.66
CA GLY A 14 16.25 2.83 -38.80
C GLY A 14 15.93 3.09 -37.34
N VAL A 15 15.28 2.13 -36.69
CA VAL A 15 15.14 2.11 -35.23
C VAL A 15 16.55 2.01 -34.70
N ILE A 16 17.11 3.15 -34.27
CA ILE A 16 18.40 3.21 -33.58
C ILE A 16 18.27 2.29 -32.37
N ARG A 17 18.84 1.09 -32.48
CA ARG A 17 18.81 0.12 -31.40
C ARG A 17 19.66 0.68 -30.25
N PRO A 18 19.14 0.68 -29.02
CA PRO A 18 19.93 1.11 -27.89
C PRO A 18 21.24 0.33 -27.78
N ARG A 19 22.36 1.03 -27.56
CA ARG A 19 23.72 0.46 -27.60
C ARG A 19 23.91 -0.75 -26.69
N TYR A 20 23.20 -0.81 -25.56
CA TYR A 20 23.24 -1.94 -24.64
C TYR A 20 22.78 -3.29 -25.24
N HIS A 21 22.13 -3.31 -26.41
CA HIS A 21 21.73 -4.56 -27.07
C HIS A 21 22.92 -5.38 -27.56
N SER A 22 24.08 -4.75 -27.82
CA SER A 22 25.27 -5.45 -28.32
C SER A 22 26.23 -5.91 -27.22
N ILE A 23 25.82 -5.85 -25.95
CA ILE A 23 26.66 -6.30 -24.84
C ILE A 23 26.92 -7.81 -24.92
N THR A 24 28.16 -8.22 -24.68
CA THR A 24 28.60 -9.63 -24.70
C THR A 24 29.42 -9.95 -23.46
N ALA A 25 29.60 -11.23 -23.16
CA ALA A 25 30.37 -11.65 -21.99
C ALA A 25 31.87 -11.32 -22.15
N GLU A 26 32.40 -11.38 -23.37
CA GLU A 26 33.79 -11.05 -23.70
C GLU A 26 34.13 -9.58 -23.37
N MET A 27 33.15 -8.68 -23.45
CA MET A 27 33.33 -7.27 -23.08
C MET A 27 33.51 -7.05 -21.57
N LEU A 28 33.15 -8.04 -20.74
CA LEU A 28 33.30 -7.99 -19.29
C LEU A 28 34.62 -8.61 -18.80
N ASP A 29 35.36 -9.31 -19.65
CA ASP A 29 36.60 -9.98 -19.24
C ASP A 29 37.67 -8.97 -18.80
N GLY A 30 38.13 -9.11 -17.56
CA GLY A 30 39.08 -8.19 -16.93
C GLY A 30 38.57 -6.76 -16.71
N PHE A 31 37.28 -6.48 -16.93
CA PHE A 31 36.72 -5.13 -16.86
C PHE A 31 36.11 -4.82 -15.49
N ASP A 32 36.72 -3.89 -14.75
CA ASP A 32 36.20 -3.38 -13.47
C ASP A 32 35.10 -2.34 -13.68
N PHE A 33 33.90 -2.82 -14.06
CA PHE A 33 32.77 -1.94 -14.32
C PHE A 33 32.28 -1.18 -13.07
N GLU A 34 32.63 -1.63 -11.86
CA GLU A 34 32.27 -0.92 -10.61
C GLU A 34 33.17 0.27 -10.31
N HIS A 35 34.30 0.44 -11.03
CA HIS A 35 35.25 1.53 -10.79
C HIS A 35 34.59 2.91 -10.70
N VAL A 36 33.59 3.16 -11.56
CA VAL A 36 32.86 4.43 -11.65
C VAL A 36 32.04 4.74 -10.39
N ILE A 37 31.60 3.72 -9.66
CA ILE A 37 30.76 3.85 -8.46
C ILE A 37 31.52 3.59 -7.15
N LYS A 38 32.81 3.20 -7.19
CA LYS A 38 33.60 2.92 -5.97
C LYS A 38 33.66 4.08 -4.99
N THR A 39 33.66 5.32 -5.50
CA THR A 39 33.68 6.53 -4.67
C THR A 39 32.29 7.07 -4.35
N ALA A 40 31.25 6.48 -4.95
CA ALA A 40 29.87 6.86 -4.74
C ALA A 40 29.42 6.31 -3.38
N ALA A 41 29.53 7.12 -2.33
CA ALA A 41 29.07 6.77 -0.99
C ALA A 41 27.53 6.78 -0.86
N VAL A 42 26.81 6.34 -1.90
CA VAL A 42 25.34 6.43 -2.02
C VAL A 42 24.73 5.07 -2.33
N ALA A 43 23.50 4.84 -1.88
CA ALA A 43 22.69 3.67 -2.18
C ALA A 43 21.54 4.04 -3.13
N ASP A 44 21.85 4.43 -4.36
CA ASP A 44 20.86 4.86 -5.34
C ASP A 44 21.20 4.44 -6.77
N CYS A 45 20.35 3.58 -7.34
CA CYS A 45 20.49 3.19 -8.74
C CYS A 45 20.29 4.37 -9.71
N HIS A 46 19.52 5.41 -9.35
CA HIS A 46 19.38 6.56 -10.23
C HIS A 46 20.66 7.40 -10.31
N GLU A 47 21.41 7.49 -9.20
CA GLU A 47 22.73 8.11 -9.21
C GLU A 47 23.71 7.26 -10.04
N TYR A 48 23.69 5.94 -9.87
CA TYR A 48 24.53 5.04 -10.67
C TYR A 48 24.19 5.10 -12.16
N GLN A 49 22.90 5.23 -12.52
CA GLN A 49 22.49 5.44 -13.90
C GLN A 49 23.21 6.65 -14.49
N SER A 50 23.21 7.77 -13.77
CA SER A 50 23.84 9.03 -14.20
C SER A 50 25.36 8.88 -14.32
N LEU A 51 26.00 8.22 -13.35
CA LEU A 51 27.43 7.94 -13.35
C LEU A 51 27.83 7.03 -14.52
N PHE A 52 27.10 5.94 -14.76
CA PHE A 52 27.36 5.04 -15.87
C PHE A 52 27.05 5.69 -17.22
N SER A 53 26.01 6.53 -17.33
CA SER A 53 25.74 7.28 -18.56
C SER A 53 26.92 8.19 -18.90
N LYS A 54 27.45 8.91 -17.92
CA LYS A 54 28.63 9.76 -18.10
C LYS A 54 29.88 8.95 -18.46
N ALA A 55 30.08 7.79 -17.83
CA ALA A 55 31.19 6.90 -18.16
C ALA A 55 31.09 6.32 -19.58
N ALA A 56 29.88 6.04 -20.06
CA ALA A 56 29.64 5.62 -21.43
C ALA A 56 30.01 6.72 -22.44
N GLU A 57 29.62 7.97 -22.18
CA GLU A 57 29.99 9.12 -23.02
C GLU A 57 31.50 9.37 -23.07
N VAL A 58 32.19 9.21 -21.93
CA VAL A 58 33.66 9.33 -21.88
C VAL A 58 34.32 8.20 -22.66
N ALA A 59 33.89 6.96 -22.43
CA ALA A 59 34.41 5.79 -23.13
C ALA A 59 34.24 5.89 -24.66
N GLU A 60 33.12 6.46 -25.12
CA GLU A 60 32.86 6.73 -26.53
C GLU A 60 33.83 7.79 -27.10
N ARG A 61 34.03 8.91 -26.39
CA ARG A 61 34.99 9.94 -26.81
C ARG A 61 36.42 9.42 -26.88
N ASP A 62 36.77 8.51 -25.98
CA ASP A 62 38.10 7.88 -25.91
C ASP A 62 38.25 6.72 -26.91
N GLY A 63 37.22 6.39 -27.69
CA GLY A 63 37.24 5.32 -28.69
C GLY A 63 37.24 3.90 -28.11
N THR A 64 36.87 3.75 -26.84
CA THR A 64 36.79 2.46 -26.13
C THR A 64 35.37 1.86 -26.22
N GLU A 65 35.00 1.40 -27.42
CA GLU A 65 33.61 1.01 -27.72
C GLU A 65 33.05 -0.06 -26.78
N ASN A 66 33.84 -1.09 -26.42
CA ASN A 66 33.39 -2.13 -25.49
C ASN A 66 32.98 -1.55 -24.13
N TYR A 67 33.74 -0.57 -23.63
CA TYR A 67 33.45 0.06 -22.33
C TYR A 67 32.20 0.94 -22.44
N ALA A 68 32.04 1.65 -23.55
CA ALA A 68 30.84 2.44 -23.82
C ALA A 68 29.57 1.55 -23.84
N VAL A 69 29.64 0.37 -24.45
CA VAL A 69 28.54 -0.61 -24.48
C VAL A 69 28.21 -1.11 -23.07
N VAL A 70 29.21 -1.52 -22.29
CA VAL A 70 28.99 -2.05 -20.92
C VAL A 70 28.40 -0.97 -20.01
N TYR A 71 28.94 0.25 -20.03
CA TYR A 71 28.41 1.35 -19.22
C TYR A 71 27.01 1.79 -19.68
N ALA A 72 26.70 1.76 -20.98
CA ALA A 72 25.35 2.02 -21.47
C ALA A 72 24.36 0.96 -20.96
N ALA A 73 24.77 -0.31 -20.87
CA ALA A 73 23.94 -1.38 -20.31
C ALA A 73 23.71 -1.21 -18.81
N LEU A 74 24.77 -0.94 -18.03
CA LEU A 74 24.66 -0.69 -16.59
C LEU A 74 23.81 0.55 -16.28
N SER A 75 23.93 1.61 -17.08
CA SER A 75 23.08 2.79 -16.97
C SER A 75 21.60 2.41 -17.18
N ALA A 76 21.30 1.68 -18.25
CA ALA A 76 19.93 1.23 -18.53
C ALA A 76 19.37 0.29 -17.43
N LEU A 77 20.16 -0.67 -16.94
CA LEU A 77 19.78 -1.59 -15.84
C LEU A 77 19.51 -0.85 -14.52
N CYS A 78 20.22 0.25 -14.27
CA CYS A 78 20.03 1.09 -13.09
C CYS A 78 18.87 2.10 -13.24
N GLY A 79 18.42 2.35 -14.47
CA GLY A 79 17.40 3.36 -14.80
C GLY A 79 15.95 2.91 -14.70
N PHE A 80 15.66 1.70 -14.21
CA PHE A 80 14.28 1.21 -14.09
C PHE A 80 13.54 1.87 -12.93
N HIS A 81 12.26 2.17 -13.14
CA HIS A 81 11.39 2.65 -12.07
C HIS A 81 10.99 1.49 -11.15
N PHE A 82 11.47 1.55 -9.90
CA PHE A 82 11.28 0.50 -8.91
C PHE A 82 9.90 0.57 -8.25
N ARG A 83 9.14 -0.52 -8.34
CA ARG A 83 7.79 -0.71 -7.80
C ARG A 83 7.77 -1.91 -6.85
N PRO A 84 8.23 -1.76 -5.60
CA PRO A 84 8.35 -2.87 -4.64
C PRO A 84 7.00 -3.48 -4.22
N ASN A 85 5.87 -2.87 -4.59
CA ASN A 85 4.53 -3.43 -4.41
C ASN A 85 4.17 -4.47 -5.49
N ASP A 86 4.78 -4.38 -6.67
CA ASP A 86 4.52 -5.25 -7.80
C ASP A 86 5.44 -6.48 -7.73
N VAL A 87 4.99 -7.50 -7.01
CA VAL A 87 5.79 -8.67 -6.65
C VAL A 87 6.38 -9.39 -7.87
N ASN A 88 5.62 -9.51 -8.96
CA ASN A 88 6.06 -10.24 -10.16
C ASN A 88 6.78 -9.37 -11.19
N ASP A 89 6.50 -8.06 -11.18
CA ASP A 89 7.03 -7.06 -12.13
C ASP A 89 7.45 -5.78 -11.38
N PRO A 90 8.54 -5.84 -10.60
CA PRO A 90 8.94 -4.75 -9.72
C PRO A 90 9.63 -3.59 -10.47
N TYR A 91 9.75 -3.63 -11.80
CA TYR A 91 10.55 -2.69 -12.57
C TYR A 91 9.82 -2.23 -13.83
N GLY A 92 9.25 -1.02 -13.76
CA GLY A 92 8.61 -0.37 -14.89
C GLY A 92 9.52 0.62 -15.62
N PRO A 93 9.03 1.20 -16.74
CA PRO A 93 9.73 2.31 -17.38
C PRO A 93 9.69 3.55 -16.48
N MET A 94 10.80 4.27 -16.41
CA MET A 94 10.93 5.56 -15.73
C MET A 94 10.33 6.71 -16.54
N VAL A 95 10.44 6.67 -17.86
CA VAL A 95 9.92 7.69 -18.76
C VAL A 95 9.15 7.01 -19.89
N GLN A 96 7.97 7.53 -20.21
CA GLN A 96 7.17 7.10 -21.35
C GLN A 96 6.58 8.34 -22.03
N MET A 97 6.91 8.54 -23.31
CA MET A 97 6.48 9.69 -24.10
C MET A 97 6.41 9.30 -25.58
N ASP A 98 5.35 9.70 -26.28
CA ASP A 98 5.18 9.54 -27.74
C ASP A 98 5.50 8.14 -28.26
N GLY A 99 4.99 7.10 -27.58
CA GLY A 99 5.19 5.69 -27.95
C GLY A 99 6.59 5.13 -27.66
N LYS A 100 7.52 5.95 -27.16
CA LYS A 100 8.84 5.52 -26.66
C LYS A 100 8.80 5.37 -25.14
N ARG A 101 9.60 4.44 -24.63
CA ARG A 101 9.80 4.26 -23.19
C ARG A 101 11.27 4.04 -22.86
N SER A 102 11.65 4.36 -21.63
CA SER A 102 12.92 3.90 -21.07
C SER A 102 12.95 2.37 -21.00
N ALA A 103 14.15 1.82 -20.82
CA ALA A 103 14.35 0.38 -20.71
C ALA A 103 13.57 -0.22 -19.52
N ILE A 104 13.21 -1.49 -19.66
CA ILE A 104 12.67 -2.38 -18.62
C ILE A 104 13.44 -3.70 -18.65
N PRO A 105 13.30 -4.59 -17.64
CA PRO A 105 14.00 -5.88 -17.64
C PRO A 105 13.85 -6.67 -18.95
N GLU A 106 12.65 -6.73 -19.54
CA GLU A 106 12.37 -7.49 -20.75
C GLU A 106 13.22 -7.12 -21.96
N ASP A 107 13.74 -5.89 -22.03
CA ASP A 107 14.62 -5.44 -23.11
C ASP A 107 15.99 -6.15 -23.05
N PHE A 108 16.34 -6.75 -21.91
CA PHE A 108 17.58 -7.50 -21.69
C PHE A 108 17.41 -9.02 -21.88
N ARG A 109 16.25 -9.52 -22.36
CA ARG A 109 16.04 -10.96 -22.59
C ARG A 109 17.10 -11.61 -23.47
N GLY A 110 17.56 -10.91 -24.51
CA GLY A 110 18.63 -11.39 -25.38
C GLY A 110 20.02 -11.42 -24.73
N ASN A 111 20.20 -10.72 -23.61
CA ASN A 111 21.47 -10.51 -22.92
C ASN A 111 21.43 -11.04 -21.48
N ALA A 112 20.49 -11.95 -21.16
CA ALA A 112 20.23 -12.41 -19.79
C ALA A 112 21.46 -13.04 -19.12
N ASP A 113 22.26 -13.81 -19.87
CA ASP A 113 23.48 -14.43 -19.36
C ASP A 113 24.55 -13.41 -19.00
N VAL A 114 24.65 -12.31 -19.75
CA VAL A 114 25.58 -11.21 -19.47
C VAL A 114 25.15 -10.45 -18.23
N VAL A 115 23.85 -10.22 -18.03
CA VAL A 115 23.31 -9.60 -16.80
C VAL A 115 23.58 -10.50 -15.59
N ALA A 116 23.43 -11.82 -15.74
CA ALA A 116 23.78 -12.78 -14.69
C ALA A 116 25.28 -12.74 -14.34
N LEU A 117 26.17 -12.70 -15.34
CA LEU A 117 27.61 -12.59 -15.11
C LEU A 117 27.99 -11.31 -14.35
N MET A 118 27.37 -10.17 -14.69
CA MET A 118 27.55 -8.92 -13.93
C MET A 118 27.02 -9.06 -12.50
N ALA A 119 25.88 -9.73 -12.28
CA ALA A 119 25.31 -9.94 -10.95
C ALA A 119 26.22 -10.81 -10.05
N GLU A 120 26.82 -11.85 -10.62
CA GLU A 120 27.73 -12.76 -9.92
C GLU A 120 29.02 -12.05 -9.47
N THR A 121 29.55 -11.19 -10.33
CA THR A 121 30.83 -10.50 -10.14
C THR A 121 30.72 -9.17 -9.36
N ALA A 122 29.53 -8.54 -9.34
CA ALA A 122 29.30 -7.29 -8.60
C ALA A 122 29.60 -7.44 -7.10
N THR A 123 30.30 -6.45 -6.55
CA THR A 123 30.68 -6.38 -5.13
C THR A 123 29.96 -5.27 -4.39
N HIS A 124 29.57 -4.20 -5.09
CA HIS A 124 28.81 -3.10 -4.48
C HIS A 124 27.38 -3.55 -4.19
N SER A 125 26.97 -3.56 -2.91
CA SER A 125 25.70 -4.14 -2.44
C SER A 125 24.47 -3.66 -3.22
N THR A 126 24.33 -2.33 -3.40
CA THR A 126 23.21 -1.73 -4.13
C THR A 126 23.15 -2.15 -5.61
N LEU A 127 24.29 -2.19 -6.31
CA LEU A 127 24.35 -2.62 -7.71
C LEU A 127 24.10 -4.12 -7.83
N LYS A 128 24.73 -4.91 -6.95
CA LYS A 128 24.54 -6.36 -6.87
C LYS A 128 23.08 -6.72 -6.68
N ALA A 129 22.37 -6.03 -5.79
CA ALA A 129 20.94 -6.24 -5.57
C ALA A 129 20.12 -6.01 -6.84
N ARG A 130 20.36 -4.89 -7.55
CA ARG A 130 19.70 -4.57 -8.81
C ARG A 130 19.95 -5.64 -9.88
N LEU A 131 21.21 -5.96 -10.12
CA LEU A 131 21.62 -6.91 -11.16
C LEU A 131 21.08 -8.32 -10.87
N SER A 132 21.17 -8.77 -9.61
CA SER A 132 20.72 -10.10 -9.21
C SER A 132 19.20 -10.25 -9.33
N ASP A 133 18.42 -9.24 -8.90
CA ASP A 133 16.96 -9.28 -9.02
C ASP A 133 16.55 -9.27 -10.50
N VAL A 134 17.15 -8.40 -11.33
CA VAL A 134 16.86 -8.37 -12.78
C VAL A 134 17.28 -9.66 -13.47
N ALA A 135 18.46 -10.21 -13.18
CA ALA A 135 18.91 -11.47 -13.77
C ALA A 135 17.98 -12.64 -13.41
N TRP A 136 17.49 -12.69 -12.17
CA TRP A 136 16.48 -13.66 -11.76
C TRP A 136 15.13 -13.44 -12.47
N LEU A 137 14.69 -12.19 -12.65
CA LEU A 137 13.45 -11.89 -13.39
C LEU A 137 13.54 -12.36 -14.86
N LEU A 138 14.70 -12.16 -15.48
CA LEU A 138 15.01 -12.60 -16.85
C LEU A 138 15.06 -14.13 -16.97
N ASN A 139 15.59 -14.81 -15.94
CA ASN A 139 15.66 -16.26 -15.89
C ASN A 139 15.29 -16.79 -14.50
N ARG A 140 14.01 -17.09 -14.30
CA ARG A 140 13.46 -17.57 -13.02
C ARG A 140 14.04 -18.89 -12.52
N ARG A 141 14.82 -19.61 -13.35
CA ARG A 141 15.53 -20.84 -12.95
C ARG A 141 16.82 -20.55 -12.18
N ARG A 142 17.38 -19.34 -12.31
CA ARG A 142 18.56 -18.88 -11.55
C ARG A 142 18.19 -18.48 -10.13
N VAL A 143 17.72 -19.46 -9.35
CA VAL A 143 17.30 -19.26 -7.96
C VAL A 143 18.42 -18.67 -7.12
N ASP A 144 19.67 -19.05 -7.41
CA ASP A 144 20.88 -18.50 -6.82
C ASP A 144 20.96 -16.96 -6.92
N LEU A 145 20.57 -16.38 -8.06
CA LEU A 145 20.55 -14.92 -8.24
C LEU A 145 19.37 -14.27 -7.50
N GLY A 146 18.23 -14.96 -7.41
CA GLY A 146 17.12 -14.51 -6.56
C GLY A 146 17.50 -14.45 -5.08
N LEU A 147 18.26 -15.45 -4.59
CA LEU A 147 18.81 -15.46 -3.24
C LEU A 147 19.89 -14.38 -3.05
N ALA A 148 20.80 -14.23 -4.01
CA ALA A 148 21.80 -13.17 -3.99
C ALA A 148 21.17 -11.76 -3.94
N ALA A 149 20.01 -11.56 -4.60
CA ALA A 149 19.26 -10.31 -4.50
C ALA A 149 18.75 -10.05 -3.07
N ILE A 150 18.19 -11.06 -2.39
CA ILE A 150 17.74 -10.94 -0.99
C ILE A 150 18.91 -10.52 -0.10
N SER A 151 20.03 -11.24 -0.16
CA SER A 151 21.21 -10.95 0.64
C SER A 151 21.77 -9.56 0.34
N ALA A 152 21.84 -9.17 -0.94
CA ALA A 152 22.34 -7.86 -1.34
C ALA A 152 21.44 -6.71 -0.89
N TYR A 153 20.11 -6.83 -0.96
CA TYR A 153 19.19 -5.84 -0.39
C TYR A 153 19.39 -5.68 1.11
N CYS A 154 19.51 -6.79 1.84
CA CYS A 154 19.80 -6.76 3.27
C CYS A 154 21.13 -6.06 3.56
N GLN A 155 22.16 -6.38 2.77
CA GLN A 155 23.48 -5.78 2.92
C GLN A 155 23.45 -4.26 2.67
N THR A 156 22.76 -3.78 1.65
CA THR A 156 22.60 -2.34 1.40
C THR A 156 21.98 -1.63 2.61
N VAL A 157 20.97 -2.21 3.25
CA VAL A 157 20.36 -1.63 4.44
C VAL A 157 21.32 -1.64 5.64
N ARG A 158 22.11 -2.71 5.81
CA ARG A 158 23.18 -2.78 6.84
C ARG A 158 24.28 -1.75 6.59
N ASP A 159 24.71 -1.57 5.35
CA ASP A 159 25.73 -0.59 4.97
C ASP A 159 25.25 0.84 5.27
N VAL A 160 23.96 1.12 5.04
CA VAL A 160 23.33 2.39 5.45
C VAL A 160 23.28 2.54 6.96
N ALA A 161 22.88 1.50 7.69
CA ALA A 161 22.87 1.51 9.16
C ALA A 161 24.25 1.75 9.76
N ALA A 162 25.30 1.20 9.13
CA ALA A 162 26.70 1.38 9.51
C ALA A 162 27.31 2.71 9.05
N GLY A 163 26.58 3.50 8.25
CA GLY A 163 27.07 4.77 7.69
C GLY A 163 28.12 4.61 6.59
N VAL A 164 28.27 3.42 6.00
CA VAL A 164 29.20 3.14 4.90
C VAL A 164 28.72 3.82 3.61
N ILE A 165 27.42 3.75 3.36
CA ILE A 165 26.74 4.43 2.24
C ILE A 165 25.50 5.18 2.75
N LYS A 166 24.95 6.07 1.94
CA LYS A 166 23.72 6.81 2.28
C LYS A 166 22.64 6.76 1.22
N PHE A 167 21.39 6.86 1.64
CA PHE A 167 20.32 7.21 0.72
C PHE A 167 20.39 8.72 0.40
N PRO A 168 20.61 9.12 -0.86
CA PRO A 168 20.66 10.53 -1.22
C PRO A 168 19.27 11.16 -1.14
N PHE A 169 19.22 12.48 -0.89
CA PHE A 169 18.01 13.30 -0.83
C PHE A 169 17.00 12.95 0.29
N GLU A 170 17.36 12.07 1.22
CA GLU A 170 16.60 11.87 2.46
C GLU A 170 17.22 12.71 3.59
N GLU A 171 16.39 13.49 4.29
CA GLU A 171 16.83 14.40 5.37
C GLU A 171 17.59 13.66 6.49
N ALA A 172 17.21 12.40 6.76
CA ALA A 172 17.89 11.53 7.69
C ALA A 172 18.32 10.26 6.96
N ASN A 173 19.61 10.15 6.62
CA ASN A 173 20.19 8.89 6.14
C ASN A 173 20.00 7.82 7.21
N SER A 174 19.06 6.90 6.98
CA SER A 174 18.56 6.02 8.03
C SER A 174 18.18 4.65 7.48
N PRO A 175 18.44 3.56 8.22
CA PRO A 175 17.93 2.24 7.86
C PRO A 175 16.39 2.13 8.00
N TYR A 176 15.72 3.18 8.48
CA TYR A 176 14.27 3.28 8.62
C TYR A 176 13.60 4.15 7.55
N SER A 177 14.37 4.53 6.54
CA SER A 177 13.88 5.42 5.50
C SER A 177 12.87 4.77 4.55
N ALA A 178 12.25 5.57 3.66
CA ALA A 178 11.29 5.03 2.71
C ALA A 178 11.99 4.07 1.73
N ARG A 179 13.20 4.44 1.30
CA ARG A 179 14.04 3.60 0.44
C ARG A 179 14.46 2.31 1.14
N ALA A 180 14.91 2.38 2.39
CA ALA A 180 15.25 1.18 3.17
C ALA A 180 14.07 0.22 3.27
N ARG A 181 12.87 0.75 3.59
CA ARG A 181 11.62 -0.02 3.63
C ARG A 181 11.35 -0.71 2.29
N ASP A 182 11.55 -0.03 1.17
CA ASP A 182 11.27 -0.58 -0.16
C ASP A 182 12.22 -1.72 -0.54
N LEU A 183 13.51 -1.60 -0.20
CA LEU A 183 14.47 -2.69 -0.36
C LEU A 183 14.10 -3.90 0.51
N LEU A 184 13.79 -3.68 1.80
CA LEU A 184 13.38 -4.75 2.72
C LEU A 184 12.08 -5.42 2.26
N LYS A 185 11.11 -4.64 1.78
CA LYS A 185 9.85 -5.19 1.23
C LYS A 185 10.11 -6.12 0.06
N ARG A 186 11.00 -5.72 -0.87
CA ARG A 186 11.35 -6.56 -2.02
C ARG A 186 12.08 -7.83 -1.57
N ALA A 187 13.05 -7.70 -0.67
CA ALA A 187 13.76 -8.84 -0.10
C ALA A 187 12.82 -9.83 0.60
N LEU A 188 11.88 -9.32 1.41
CA LEU A 188 10.86 -10.13 2.08
C LEU A 188 9.90 -10.80 1.11
N SER A 189 9.51 -10.11 0.03
CA SER A 189 8.67 -10.67 -1.03
C SER A 189 9.37 -11.85 -1.71
N LEU A 190 10.63 -11.69 -2.11
CA LEU A 190 11.44 -12.78 -2.69
C LEU A 190 11.64 -13.92 -1.69
N ALA A 191 11.88 -13.61 -0.42
CA ALA A 191 12.04 -14.58 0.66
C ALA A 191 10.77 -15.40 0.95
N ALA A 192 9.59 -14.82 0.71
CA ALA A 192 8.30 -15.51 0.87
C ALA A 192 7.92 -16.40 -0.33
N MET A 193 8.58 -16.23 -1.49
CA MET A 193 8.27 -17.01 -2.69
C MET A 193 8.77 -18.45 -2.59
N ARG A 194 7.88 -19.41 -2.86
CA ARG A 194 8.24 -20.84 -3.02
C ARG A 194 9.28 -21.08 -4.11
N SER A 195 9.28 -20.25 -5.16
CA SER A 195 10.20 -20.36 -6.28
C SER A 195 11.60 -19.78 -6.00
N VAL A 196 11.79 -19.10 -4.86
CA VAL A 196 13.06 -18.44 -4.53
C VAL A 196 13.48 -18.74 -3.09
N GLY A 197 13.00 -17.96 -2.13
CA GLY A 197 13.57 -17.93 -0.78
C GLY A 197 12.83 -18.75 0.27
N LEU A 198 11.62 -19.27 0.00
CA LEU A 198 10.87 -19.99 1.04
C LEU A 198 11.64 -21.24 1.51
N GLY A 199 11.94 -21.31 2.81
CA GLY A 199 12.72 -22.38 3.42
C GLY A 199 14.23 -22.29 3.20
N LYS A 200 14.74 -21.19 2.62
CA LYS A 200 16.17 -20.94 2.41
C LYS A 200 16.76 -20.08 3.54
N PRO A 201 18.08 -20.16 3.79
CA PRO A 201 18.73 -19.36 4.85
C PRO A 201 18.47 -17.86 4.73
N GLU A 202 18.44 -17.33 3.51
CA GLU A 202 18.21 -15.92 3.20
C GLU A 202 16.84 -15.43 3.69
N GLN A 203 15.85 -16.32 3.78
CA GLN A 203 14.56 -16.00 4.40
C GLN A 203 14.72 -15.72 5.89
N ALA A 204 15.48 -16.54 6.62
CA ALA A 204 15.73 -16.31 8.04
C ALA A 204 16.54 -15.02 8.25
N GLU A 205 17.54 -14.76 7.39
CA GLU A 205 18.38 -13.57 7.48
C GLU A 205 17.60 -12.25 7.32
N VAL A 206 16.74 -12.14 6.29
CA VAL A 206 15.95 -10.92 6.10
C VAL A 206 14.94 -10.72 7.23
N ARG A 207 14.33 -11.81 7.72
CA ARG A 207 13.40 -11.76 8.85
C ARG A 207 14.11 -11.30 10.12
N GLN A 208 15.30 -11.80 10.38
CA GLN A 208 16.14 -11.38 11.50
C GLN A 208 16.52 -9.89 11.38
N LEU A 209 16.94 -9.42 10.20
CA LEU A 209 17.29 -8.02 10.01
C LEU A 209 16.09 -7.09 10.29
N VAL A 210 14.90 -7.43 9.80
CA VAL A 210 13.68 -6.64 10.05
C VAL A 210 13.30 -6.66 11.53
N ASN A 211 13.49 -7.79 12.21
CA ASN A 211 13.30 -7.93 13.65
C ASN A 211 14.26 -7.01 14.45
N GLU A 212 15.55 -7.03 14.13
CA GLU A 212 16.55 -6.17 14.76
C GLU A 212 16.24 -4.68 14.54
N LEU A 213 15.85 -4.31 13.32
CA LEU A 213 15.41 -2.95 13.00
C LEU A 213 14.13 -2.56 13.73
N PHE A 214 13.20 -3.49 13.96
CA PHE A 214 11.96 -3.20 14.70
C PHE A 214 12.28 -2.78 16.13
N TYR A 215 13.02 -3.60 16.89
CA TYR A 215 13.41 -3.23 18.25
C TYR A 215 14.34 -2.02 18.27
N GLY A 216 15.24 -1.88 17.30
CA GLY A 216 16.08 -0.70 17.14
C GLY A 216 15.25 0.58 17.00
N ALA A 217 14.21 0.57 16.17
CA ALA A 217 13.32 1.71 15.97
C ALA A 217 12.57 2.09 17.27
N LEU A 218 12.14 1.10 18.06
CA LEU A 218 11.44 1.31 19.34
C LEU A 218 12.29 2.01 20.41
N THR A 219 13.62 2.05 20.27
CA THR A 219 14.50 2.81 21.16
C THR A 219 14.54 4.31 20.83
N GLY A 220 14.14 4.69 19.61
CA GLY A 220 14.13 6.08 19.16
C GLY A 220 12.80 6.78 19.44
N THR A 221 12.73 8.06 19.07
CA THR A 221 11.56 8.94 19.24
C THR A 221 10.82 9.25 17.93
N ASN A 222 11.32 8.74 16.80
CA ASN A 222 10.73 9.01 15.48
C ASN A 222 9.60 8.03 15.15
N LEU A 223 8.36 8.52 15.20
CA LEU A 223 7.15 7.74 14.91
C LEU A 223 7.20 7.05 13.53
N ARG A 224 7.67 7.75 12.49
CA ARG A 224 7.66 7.21 11.11
C ARG A 224 8.61 6.01 10.97
N HIS A 225 9.71 6.01 11.71
CA HIS A 225 10.66 4.89 11.70
C HIS A 225 10.01 3.63 12.26
N VAL A 226 9.40 3.75 13.44
CA VAL A 226 8.67 2.65 14.09
C VAL A 226 7.55 2.16 13.19
N GLN A 227 6.72 3.07 12.66
CA GLN A 227 5.58 2.74 11.83
C GLN A 227 5.98 1.97 10.55
N ARG A 228 7.05 2.38 9.86
CA ARG A 228 7.50 1.74 8.61
C ARG A 228 7.95 0.30 8.84
N ILE A 229 8.77 0.07 9.87
CA ILE A 229 9.27 -1.28 10.16
C ILE A 229 8.17 -2.16 10.74
N ALA A 230 7.32 -1.62 11.64
CA ALA A 230 6.19 -2.36 12.19
C ALA A 230 5.21 -2.84 11.11
N LYS A 231 4.94 -2.03 10.08
CA LYS A 231 4.13 -2.44 8.92
C LYS A 231 4.75 -3.63 8.18
N LEU A 232 6.07 -3.65 8.00
CA LEU A 232 6.76 -4.80 7.38
C LEU A 232 6.73 -6.02 8.30
N ALA A 233 7.01 -5.83 9.58
CA ALA A 233 7.02 -6.90 10.58
C ALA A 233 5.66 -7.60 10.67
N LEU A 234 4.58 -6.83 10.65
CA LEU A 234 3.21 -7.34 10.66
C LEU A 234 2.86 -8.04 9.34
N HIS A 235 3.09 -7.38 8.20
CA HIS A 235 2.66 -7.91 6.89
C HIS A 235 3.33 -9.24 6.50
N TYR A 236 4.58 -9.46 6.93
CA TYR A 236 5.32 -10.69 6.62
C TYR A 236 5.42 -11.65 7.81
N ASP A 237 4.56 -11.47 8.82
CA ASP A 237 4.48 -12.29 10.03
C ASP A 237 5.85 -12.49 10.70
N ILE A 238 6.68 -11.44 10.74
CA ILE A 238 8.06 -11.51 11.25
C ILE A 238 8.06 -11.80 12.76
N LEU A 239 7.17 -11.12 13.47
CA LEU A 239 6.91 -11.23 14.89
C LEU A 239 5.42 -11.53 15.11
N PRO A 240 5.04 -12.15 16.24
CA PRO A 240 3.64 -12.27 16.62
C PRO A 240 2.96 -10.90 16.63
N ALA A 241 1.80 -10.79 15.99
CA ALA A 241 1.10 -9.52 15.85
C ALA A 241 0.69 -8.91 17.22
N SER A 242 0.44 -9.76 18.23
CA SER A 242 0.21 -9.35 19.62
C SER A 242 1.41 -8.66 20.26
N GLU A 243 2.61 -9.13 19.97
CA GLU A 243 3.87 -8.55 20.43
C GLU A 243 4.15 -7.22 19.74
N ILE A 244 3.89 -7.15 18.43
CA ILE A 244 4.00 -5.90 17.67
C ILE A 244 3.07 -4.86 18.29
N GLY A 245 1.78 -5.18 18.46
CA GLY A 245 0.80 -4.27 19.03
C GLY A 245 1.22 -3.75 20.41
N GLY A 246 1.56 -4.66 21.35
CA GLY A 246 1.96 -4.25 22.71
C GLY A 246 3.23 -3.38 22.71
N SER A 247 4.16 -3.64 21.79
CA SER A 247 5.36 -2.82 21.61
C SER A 247 5.04 -1.42 21.11
N LEU A 248 4.09 -1.29 20.18
CA LEU A 248 3.61 -0.01 19.65
C LEU A 248 2.87 0.80 20.72
N GLU A 249 1.98 0.17 21.49
CA GLU A 249 1.29 0.83 22.63
C GLU A 249 2.29 1.34 23.66
N GLY A 250 3.23 0.48 24.07
CA GLY A 250 4.26 0.84 25.03
C GLY A 250 5.14 1.99 24.52
N TRP A 251 5.45 2.02 23.22
CA TRP A 251 6.18 3.13 22.61
C TRP A 251 5.38 4.43 22.63
N LEU A 252 4.09 4.38 22.27
CA LEU A 252 3.20 5.54 22.24
C LEU A 252 2.98 6.16 23.64
N HIS A 253 2.96 5.33 24.69
CA HIS A 253 2.86 5.82 26.07
C HIS A 253 4.12 6.55 26.54
N ARG A 254 5.30 6.16 26.03
CA ARG A 254 6.59 6.76 26.43
C ARG A 254 6.94 8.02 25.64
N ASN A 255 6.38 8.18 24.45
CA ASN A 255 6.73 9.26 23.53
C ASN A 255 5.54 10.19 23.31
N ASP A 256 5.75 11.48 23.55
CA ASP A 256 4.76 12.50 23.21
C ASP A 256 4.77 12.75 21.70
N VAL A 257 3.65 12.49 21.04
CA VAL A 257 3.52 12.57 19.58
C VAL A 257 2.59 13.73 19.25
N ASN A 258 3.17 14.86 18.82
CA ASN A 258 2.46 16.09 18.47
C ASN A 258 1.90 16.13 17.03
N ASP A 259 2.05 15.06 16.25
CA ASP A 259 1.53 14.95 14.87
C ASP A 259 0.22 14.14 14.86
N ASP A 260 -0.93 14.83 14.81
CA ASP A 260 -2.25 14.20 14.85
C ASP A 260 -2.47 13.16 13.74
N HIS A 261 -1.98 13.43 12.52
CA HIS A 261 -2.18 12.53 11.39
C HIS A 261 -1.30 11.28 11.51
N GLY A 262 -0.01 11.47 11.79
CA GLY A 262 0.92 10.37 12.03
C GLY A 262 0.49 9.50 13.22
N ARG A 263 -0.05 10.12 14.27
CA ARG A 263 -0.57 9.42 15.45
C ARG A 263 -1.79 8.56 15.13
N VAL A 264 -2.73 9.06 14.32
CA VAL A 264 -3.91 8.28 13.90
C VAL A 264 -3.49 7.05 13.09
N ASP A 265 -2.61 7.20 12.11
CA ASP A 265 -2.13 6.06 11.31
C ASP A 265 -1.33 5.05 12.14
N PHE A 266 -0.66 5.52 13.20
CA PHE A 266 0.05 4.67 14.14
C PHE A 266 -0.91 3.87 15.03
N LEU A 267 -1.96 4.51 15.54
CA LEU A 267 -3.03 3.85 16.29
C LEU A 267 -3.77 2.81 15.43
N LYS A 268 -4.07 3.13 14.16
CA LYS A 268 -4.65 2.18 13.20
C LYS A 268 -3.77 0.93 13.01
N LEU A 269 -2.44 1.11 12.95
CA LEU A 269 -1.50 0.00 12.85
C LEU A 269 -1.47 -0.84 14.14
N CYS A 270 -1.50 -0.18 15.29
CA CYS A 270 -1.54 -0.84 16.60
C CYS A 270 -2.77 -1.73 16.73
N ALA A 271 -3.94 -1.20 16.35
CA ALA A 271 -5.19 -1.96 16.33
C ALA A 271 -5.08 -3.16 15.37
N SER A 272 -4.68 -2.92 14.12
CA SER A 272 -4.48 -3.99 13.13
C SER A 272 -3.59 -5.14 13.63
N ALA A 273 -2.51 -4.82 14.37
CA ALA A 273 -1.63 -5.81 14.98
C ALA A 273 -2.32 -6.62 16.10
N HIS A 274 -3.09 -5.97 16.97
CA HIS A 274 -3.84 -6.66 18.01
C HIS A 274 -4.96 -7.54 17.44
N HIS A 275 -5.71 -7.04 16.48
CA HIS A 275 -6.71 -7.82 15.77
C HIS A 275 -6.12 -9.10 15.16
N GLN A 276 -4.99 -9.01 14.43
CA GLN A 276 -4.33 -10.16 13.83
C GLN A 276 -3.72 -11.13 14.86
N GLY A 277 -3.27 -10.62 16.01
CA GLY A 277 -2.56 -11.40 17.02
C GLY A 277 -3.44 -12.29 17.88
N GLY A 278 -4.77 -12.23 17.73
CA GLY A 278 -5.73 -12.86 18.64
C GLY A 278 -5.58 -12.41 20.10
N SER A 279 -4.74 -11.40 20.34
CA SER A 279 -4.48 -10.80 21.63
C SER A 279 -5.30 -9.53 21.71
N MET A 280 -5.95 -9.39 22.84
CA MET A 280 -7.17 -8.65 23.03
C MET A 280 -6.98 -7.19 23.54
N PRO A 281 -6.18 -6.32 22.90
CA PRO A 281 -6.31 -4.86 23.16
C PRO A 281 -7.37 -4.11 22.34
N ASP A 282 -7.81 -4.65 21.19
CA ASP A 282 -8.88 -4.01 20.41
C ASP A 282 -10.29 -4.24 20.98
N GLN A 283 -10.45 -5.19 21.90
CA GLN A 283 -11.69 -5.35 22.64
C GLN A 283 -11.83 -4.38 23.83
N ILE A 284 -10.81 -3.59 24.18
CA ILE A 284 -10.85 -2.72 25.37
C ILE A 284 -10.89 -1.23 25.02
N PHE A 285 -10.33 -0.78 23.90
CA PHE A 285 -10.43 0.66 23.56
C PHE A 285 -11.62 1.02 22.66
N ALA A 286 -11.91 0.28 21.58
CA ALA A 286 -13.10 0.56 20.75
C ALA A 286 -14.36 -0.15 21.25
N VAL A 287 -14.26 -1.44 21.63
CA VAL A 287 -15.38 -2.20 22.22
C VAL A 287 -15.64 -1.76 23.65
N GLY A 288 -14.59 -1.52 24.45
CA GLY A 288 -14.73 -0.96 25.78
C GLY A 288 -15.43 0.40 25.72
N ASP A 289 -15.00 1.35 24.89
CA ASP A 289 -15.66 2.66 24.85
C ASP A 289 -17.03 2.65 24.16
N ILE A 290 -17.24 1.95 23.04
CA ILE A 290 -18.55 1.94 22.36
C ILE A 290 -19.58 1.11 23.14
N GLN A 291 -19.22 -0.08 23.64
CA GLN A 291 -20.14 -0.89 24.43
C GLN A 291 -20.33 -0.29 25.83
N THR A 292 -19.33 0.36 26.42
CA THR A 292 -19.50 1.11 27.67
C THR A 292 -20.32 2.36 27.44
N ALA A 293 -20.10 3.14 26.38
CA ALA A 293 -20.94 4.29 26.05
C ALA A 293 -22.38 3.86 25.80
N ARG A 294 -22.60 2.79 25.03
CA ARG A 294 -23.91 2.18 24.83
C ARG A 294 -24.56 1.81 26.16
N ARG A 295 -23.84 1.09 27.02
CA ARG A 295 -24.31 0.67 28.33
C ARG A 295 -24.65 1.87 29.22
N LEU A 296 -23.75 2.84 29.33
CA LEU A 296 -23.94 4.08 30.10
C LEU A 296 -25.11 4.91 29.56
N ILE A 297 -25.30 4.97 28.25
CA ILE A 297 -26.44 5.65 27.63
C ILE A 297 -27.74 4.97 28.07
N ASN A 298 -27.84 3.64 28.04
CA ASN A 298 -29.05 2.96 28.50
C ASN A 298 -29.22 2.97 30.02
N GLU A 299 -28.13 3.03 30.79
CA GLU A 299 -28.19 3.14 32.25
C GLU A 299 -28.67 4.54 32.68
N ARG A 300 -28.33 5.58 31.92
CA ARG A 300 -28.64 6.98 32.26
C ARG A 300 -29.86 7.56 31.55
N TYR A 301 -30.16 7.09 30.35
CA TYR A 301 -31.20 7.64 29.49
C TYR A 301 -32.13 6.53 28.99
N PHE A 302 -33.43 6.82 29.00
CA PHE A 302 -34.42 5.92 28.41
C PHE A 302 -34.54 6.19 26.90
N VAL A 303 -33.96 5.30 26.08
CA VAL A 303 -34.04 5.41 24.62
C VAL A 303 -35.43 4.99 24.14
N THR A 304 -36.33 5.96 23.98
CA THR A 304 -37.71 5.77 23.53
C THR A 304 -37.80 5.34 22.06
N ASP A 305 -38.99 4.94 21.63
CA ASP A 305 -39.32 4.69 20.23
C ASP A 305 -39.11 5.94 19.35
N GLU A 306 -39.19 7.13 19.92
CA GLU A 306 -39.12 8.41 19.21
C GLU A 306 -37.75 9.10 19.31
N ALA A 307 -36.89 8.69 20.25
CA ALA A 307 -35.63 9.39 20.56
C ALA A 307 -34.73 9.58 19.33
N PHE A 308 -34.39 8.50 18.63
CA PHE A 308 -33.57 8.63 17.41
C PHE A 308 -34.37 9.22 16.26
N THR A 309 -35.69 9.02 16.18
CA THR A 309 -36.51 9.61 15.10
C THR A 309 -36.43 11.13 15.13
N ALA A 310 -36.49 11.74 16.32
CA ALA A 310 -36.39 13.18 16.50
C ALA A 310 -35.03 13.75 16.04
N LEU A 311 -33.96 12.97 16.22
CA LEU A 311 -32.60 13.32 15.81
C LEU A 311 -32.37 13.11 14.31
N LEU A 312 -32.71 11.92 13.82
CA LEU A 312 -32.41 11.48 12.46
C LEU A 312 -33.21 12.22 11.39
N ARG A 313 -34.41 12.71 11.71
CA ARG A 313 -35.23 13.47 10.75
C ARG A 313 -34.56 14.75 10.26
N TYR A 314 -33.60 15.27 11.01
CA TYR A 314 -32.85 16.48 10.66
C TYR A 314 -31.50 16.18 10.01
N SER A 315 -31.10 14.91 9.93
CA SER A 315 -29.82 14.54 9.36
C SER A 315 -29.91 14.57 7.84
N GLY A 316 -29.12 15.43 7.19
CA GLY A 316 -28.97 15.43 5.73
C GLY A 316 -28.37 14.14 5.16
N PHE A 317 -27.90 13.23 6.02
CA PHE A 317 -27.43 11.91 5.62
C PHE A 317 -28.57 10.89 5.49
N VAL A 318 -29.66 11.05 6.24
CA VAL A 318 -30.71 10.04 6.39
C VAL A 318 -31.89 10.37 5.48
N PRO A 319 -32.25 9.50 4.51
CA PRO A 319 -33.43 9.71 3.69
C PRO A 319 -34.70 9.70 4.54
N GLU A 320 -35.63 10.63 4.29
CA GLU A 320 -36.88 10.78 5.07
C GLU A 320 -37.67 9.46 5.16
N ALA A 321 -37.75 8.72 4.05
CA ALA A 321 -38.43 7.43 3.96
C ALA A 321 -37.79 6.32 4.82
N LEU A 322 -36.52 6.47 5.22
CA LEU A 322 -35.76 5.46 5.96
C LEU A 322 -35.55 5.80 7.44
N VAL A 323 -36.01 6.96 7.91
CA VAL A 323 -35.84 7.42 9.31
C VAL A 323 -36.34 6.37 10.31
N ARG A 324 -37.50 5.78 10.08
CA ARG A 324 -38.07 4.75 10.97
C ARG A 324 -37.24 3.46 11.00
N THR A 325 -36.64 3.08 9.87
CA THR A 325 -35.79 1.89 9.75
C THR A 325 -34.45 2.11 10.44
N TYR A 326 -33.84 3.29 10.26
CA TYR A 326 -32.65 3.70 11.00
C TYR A 326 -32.89 3.71 12.50
N ASN A 327 -34.01 4.30 12.94
CA ASN A 327 -34.41 4.28 14.35
C ASN A 327 -34.49 2.83 14.87
N ARG A 328 -35.12 1.92 14.14
CA ARG A 328 -35.17 0.49 14.53
C ARG A 328 -33.77 -0.12 14.65
N GLY A 329 -32.89 0.11 13.67
CA GLY A 329 -31.53 -0.41 13.66
C GLY A 329 -30.71 0.08 14.85
N PHE A 330 -30.69 1.40 15.07
CA PHE A 330 -29.97 1.97 16.21
C PHE A 330 -30.58 1.53 17.54
N ARG A 331 -31.90 1.48 17.69
CA ARG A 331 -32.51 0.98 18.93
C ARG A 331 -32.09 -0.43 19.25
N ARG A 332 -32.08 -1.34 18.27
CA ARG A 332 -31.61 -2.71 18.48
C ARG A 332 -30.15 -2.74 18.89
N PHE A 333 -29.30 -2.03 18.15
CA PHE A 333 -27.88 -1.91 18.48
C PHE A 333 -27.70 -1.39 19.91
N PHE A 334 -28.32 -0.25 20.26
CA PHE A 334 -28.20 0.36 21.58
C PHE A 334 -28.78 -0.53 22.68
N GLN A 335 -29.87 -1.24 22.47
CA GLN A 335 -30.45 -2.18 23.46
C GLN A 335 -29.62 -3.46 23.68
N GLY A 336 -28.54 -3.65 22.93
CA GLY A 336 -27.65 -4.81 23.07
C GLY A 336 -28.05 -5.98 22.19
N ASP A 337 -28.81 -5.72 21.12
CA ASP A 337 -29.06 -6.64 20.01
C ASP A 337 -28.28 -6.17 18.77
N PRO A 338 -26.96 -6.42 18.74
CA PRO A 338 -26.12 -5.99 17.62
C PRO A 338 -26.36 -6.83 16.36
N VAL A 339 -26.94 -8.03 16.47
CA VAL A 339 -27.34 -8.85 15.32
C VAL A 339 -28.39 -8.09 14.52
N SER A 340 -29.53 -7.76 15.15
CA SER A 340 -30.56 -6.99 14.46
C SER A 340 -30.05 -5.60 14.07
N GLY A 341 -29.25 -4.96 14.92
CA GLY A 341 -28.68 -3.64 14.64
C GLY A 341 -27.84 -3.63 13.35
N LEU A 342 -26.86 -4.52 13.26
CA LEU A 342 -25.94 -4.61 12.13
C LEU A 342 -26.66 -4.98 10.83
N TYR A 343 -27.51 -6.00 10.87
CA TYR A 343 -28.23 -6.47 9.68
C TYR A 343 -29.25 -5.46 9.16
N ILE A 344 -29.79 -4.59 10.03
CA ILE A 344 -30.66 -3.49 9.61
C ILE A 344 -29.84 -2.31 9.08
N LEU A 345 -28.76 -1.92 9.76
CA LEU A 345 -28.03 -0.68 9.46
C LEU A 345 -27.12 -0.80 8.23
N THR A 346 -26.45 -1.93 8.04
CA THR A 346 -25.47 -2.12 6.96
C THR A 346 -26.04 -1.84 5.56
N PRO A 347 -27.23 -2.36 5.18
CA PRO A 347 -27.83 -2.02 3.88
C PRO A 347 -28.23 -0.55 3.73
N LEU A 348 -28.61 0.12 4.83
CA LEU A 348 -29.06 1.51 4.79
C LEU A 348 -27.93 2.49 4.45
N LEU A 349 -26.67 2.12 4.76
CA LEU A 349 -25.50 2.90 4.40
C LEU A 349 -25.44 3.18 2.89
N GLU A 350 -25.70 2.17 2.05
CA GLU A 350 -25.72 2.32 0.60
C GLU A 350 -26.81 3.31 0.14
N ALA A 351 -28.01 3.21 0.71
CA ALA A 351 -29.12 4.11 0.39
C ALA A 351 -28.83 5.57 0.78
N SER A 352 -28.16 5.78 1.91
CA SER A 352 -27.82 7.11 2.42
C SER A 352 -26.69 7.78 1.63
N ILE A 353 -25.66 7.03 1.25
CA ILE A 353 -24.60 7.55 0.37
C ILE A 353 -25.21 7.98 -0.97
N ARG A 354 -26.09 7.14 -1.53
CA ARG A 354 -26.84 7.48 -2.74
C ARG A 354 -27.67 8.75 -2.59
N HIS A 355 -28.39 8.89 -1.48
CA HIS A 355 -29.21 10.05 -1.19
C HIS A 355 -28.39 11.35 -1.14
N VAL A 356 -27.26 11.31 -0.45
CA VAL A 356 -26.36 12.46 -0.33
C VAL A 356 -25.78 12.84 -1.69
N LEU A 357 -25.31 11.88 -2.50
CA LEU A 357 -24.79 12.15 -3.84
C LEU A 357 -25.86 12.71 -4.78
N LYS A 358 -27.09 12.16 -4.76
CA LYS A 358 -28.23 12.72 -5.51
C LYS A 358 -28.54 14.15 -5.07
N GLY A 359 -28.46 14.42 -3.75
CA GLY A 359 -28.63 15.76 -3.19
C GLY A 359 -27.56 16.77 -3.63
N GLY A 360 -26.34 16.30 -3.91
CA GLY A 360 -25.25 17.06 -4.52
C GLY A 360 -25.36 17.25 -6.03
N GLY A 361 -26.40 16.70 -6.68
CA GLY A 361 -26.62 16.79 -8.12
C GLY A 361 -25.93 15.70 -8.95
N HIS A 362 -25.38 14.66 -8.33
CA HIS A 362 -24.73 13.55 -9.02
C HIS A 362 -25.76 12.47 -9.41
N ASP A 363 -25.72 12.00 -10.66
CA ASP A 363 -26.48 10.83 -11.10
C ASP A 363 -25.75 9.55 -10.68
N VAL A 364 -26.42 8.71 -9.90
CA VAL A 364 -25.89 7.49 -9.27
C VAL A 364 -26.61 6.25 -9.79
N SER A 365 -26.87 6.24 -11.09
CA SER A 365 -27.54 5.17 -11.80
C SER A 365 -26.72 4.69 -12.99
N THR A 366 -26.90 3.42 -13.35
CA THR A 366 -26.35 2.82 -14.56
C THR A 366 -27.48 2.37 -15.48
N PHE A 367 -27.25 2.53 -16.78
CA PHE A 367 -28.18 2.08 -17.81
C PHE A 367 -27.72 0.73 -18.36
N ASP A 368 -28.57 -0.29 -18.22
CA ASP A 368 -28.32 -1.59 -18.85
C ASP A 368 -28.94 -1.60 -20.26
N ASN A 369 -28.06 -1.55 -21.27
CA ASN A 369 -28.45 -1.59 -22.68
C ASN A 369 -29.15 -2.90 -23.09
N ALA A 370 -28.90 -4.01 -22.39
CA ALA A 370 -29.49 -5.31 -22.72
C ALA A 370 -30.94 -5.42 -22.23
N THR A 371 -31.23 -4.93 -21.02
CA THR A 371 -32.58 -4.98 -20.43
C THR A 371 -33.39 -3.69 -20.63
N LYS A 372 -32.75 -2.62 -21.12
CA LYS A 372 -33.30 -1.25 -21.19
C LYS A 372 -33.84 -0.76 -19.84
N THR A 373 -33.18 -1.14 -18.75
CA THR A 373 -33.54 -0.70 -17.40
C THR A 373 -32.47 0.19 -16.80
N GLN A 374 -32.90 1.15 -15.99
CA GLN A 374 -32.03 1.99 -15.19
C GLN A 374 -31.97 1.40 -13.79
N GLN A 375 -30.75 1.11 -13.32
CA GLN A 375 -30.52 0.56 -12.00
C GLN A 375 -29.65 1.49 -11.17
N ASP A 376 -29.94 1.53 -9.89
CA ASP A 376 -29.24 2.34 -8.92
C ASP A 376 -27.87 1.68 -8.61
N LEU A 377 -26.75 2.42 -8.69
CA LEU A 377 -25.38 1.92 -8.43
C LEU A 377 -25.24 1.30 -7.03
N THR A 378 -24.56 0.16 -6.89
CA THR A 378 -24.23 -0.40 -5.56
C THR A 378 -23.15 0.42 -4.86
N ILE A 379 -22.98 0.25 -3.53
CA ILE A 379 -21.93 0.95 -2.78
C ILE A 379 -20.53 0.66 -3.33
N SER A 380 -20.23 -0.59 -3.69
CA SER A 380 -18.95 -0.94 -4.30
C SER A 380 -18.74 -0.22 -5.64
N ALA A 381 -19.76 -0.21 -6.50
CA ALA A 381 -19.68 0.47 -7.79
C ALA A 381 -19.57 2.00 -7.65
N MET A 382 -20.23 2.60 -6.65
CA MET A 382 -20.07 4.02 -6.34
C MET A 382 -18.62 4.35 -5.93
N PHE A 383 -18.00 3.52 -5.08
CA PHE A 383 -16.60 3.74 -4.64
C PHE A 383 -15.57 3.49 -5.74
N ASP A 384 -15.88 2.64 -6.72
CA ASP A 384 -15.03 2.41 -7.89
C ASP A 384 -15.16 3.52 -8.95
N GLN A 385 -16.40 3.96 -9.24
CA GLN A 385 -16.69 4.83 -10.38
C GLN A 385 -16.75 6.32 -10.02
N MET A 386 -17.12 6.65 -8.78
CA MET A 386 -17.43 8.02 -8.33
C MET A 386 -16.61 8.41 -7.10
N ARG A 387 -15.39 7.88 -6.98
CA ARG A 387 -14.54 8.09 -5.80
C ARG A 387 -14.28 9.57 -5.55
N ALA A 388 -14.02 10.34 -6.59
CA ALA A 388 -13.66 11.75 -6.47
C ALA A 388 -14.81 12.55 -5.83
N GLU A 389 -16.03 12.32 -6.29
CA GLU A 389 -17.26 12.94 -5.82
C GLU A 389 -17.57 12.53 -4.38
N ILE A 390 -17.38 11.24 -4.04
CA ILE A 390 -17.57 10.77 -2.65
C ILE A 390 -16.54 11.42 -1.72
N VAL A 391 -15.28 11.54 -2.16
CA VAL A 391 -14.22 12.21 -1.38
C VAL A 391 -14.51 13.71 -1.23
N GLU A 392 -15.06 14.36 -2.25
CA GLU A 392 -15.48 15.75 -2.17
C GLU A 392 -16.57 15.96 -1.11
N VAL A 393 -17.56 15.07 -1.06
CA VAL A 393 -18.69 15.21 -0.14
C VAL A 393 -18.36 14.78 1.30
N PHE A 394 -17.66 13.66 1.47
CA PHE A 394 -17.41 13.06 2.79
C PHE A 394 -16.01 13.32 3.34
N GLY A 395 -15.06 13.73 2.51
CA GLY A 395 -13.66 13.85 2.87
C GLY A 395 -12.93 12.51 2.89
N SER A 396 -11.63 12.54 2.58
CA SER A 396 -10.79 11.35 2.39
C SER A 396 -10.77 10.40 3.59
N ALA A 397 -10.78 10.94 4.81
CA ALA A 397 -10.74 10.15 6.04
C ALA A 397 -12.00 9.27 6.19
N ILE A 398 -13.18 9.85 6.00
CA ILE A 398 -14.46 9.12 6.13
C ILE A 398 -14.60 8.08 5.02
N VAL A 399 -14.23 8.44 3.78
CA VAL A 399 -14.24 7.50 2.66
C VAL A 399 -13.36 6.30 2.95
N THR A 400 -12.15 6.54 3.46
CA THR A 400 -11.21 5.46 3.82
C THR A 400 -11.77 4.57 4.94
N ASP A 401 -12.40 5.16 5.95
CA ASP A 401 -13.02 4.38 7.04
C ASP A 401 -14.19 3.53 6.53
N ILE A 402 -15.05 4.07 5.64
CA ILE A 402 -16.15 3.31 5.03
C ILE A 402 -15.61 2.14 4.20
N GLU A 403 -14.61 2.38 3.35
CA GLU A 403 -14.02 1.31 2.52
C GLU A 403 -13.40 0.22 3.37
N SER A 404 -12.59 0.61 4.35
CA SER A 404 -11.86 -0.33 5.19
C SER A 404 -12.83 -1.22 5.98
N VAL A 405 -13.93 -0.67 6.49
CA VAL A 405 -14.89 -1.43 7.29
C VAL A 405 -15.84 -2.26 6.43
N PHE A 406 -16.38 -1.68 5.37
CA PHE A 406 -17.51 -2.29 4.65
C PHE A 406 -17.12 -2.99 3.35
N LEU A 407 -16.04 -2.57 2.67
CA LEU A 407 -15.85 -2.89 1.24
C LEU A 407 -14.55 -3.65 0.91
N SER A 408 -13.41 -3.29 1.52
CA SER A 408 -12.08 -3.74 1.06
C SER A 408 -11.30 -4.54 2.11
N GLN A 409 -10.63 -5.59 1.65
CA GLN A 409 -9.58 -6.29 2.41
C GLN A 409 -8.30 -5.42 2.47
N PRO A 410 -7.56 -5.39 3.59
CA PRO A 410 -7.54 -6.36 4.70
C PRO A 410 -8.56 -6.10 5.82
N GLY A 411 -9.53 -5.19 5.65
CA GLY A 411 -10.59 -4.97 6.62
C GLY A 411 -11.73 -6.00 6.53
N PRO A 412 -12.72 -5.96 7.46
CA PRO A 412 -13.69 -7.04 7.66
C PRO A 412 -14.72 -7.20 6.53
N THR A 413 -14.80 -6.27 5.57
CA THR A 413 -15.74 -6.36 4.43
C THR A 413 -17.20 -6.62 4.84
N ILE A 414 -17.67 -5.99 5.93
CA ILE A 414 -18.94 -6.30 6.61
C ILE A 414 -20.14 -6.31 5.66
N ARG A 415 -20.17 -5.41 4.66
CA ARG A 415 -21.26 -5.37 3.69
C ARG A 415 -21.33 -6.66 2.87
N HIS A 416 -20.18 -7.20 2.46
CA HIS A 416 -20.12 -8.46 1.74
C HIS A 416 -20.57 -9.61 2.64
N GLU A 417 -20.07 -9.68 3.88
CA GLU A 417 -20.43 -10.77 4.80
C GLU A 417 -21.92 -10.78 5.16
N VAL A 418 -22.51 -9.62 5.45
CA VAL A 418 -23.95 -9.48 5.74
C VAL A 418 -24.79 -9.84 4.52
N ALA A 419 -24.43 -9.32 3.33
CA ALA A 419 -25.24 -9.53 2.12
C ALA A 419 -25.22 -10.99 1.63
N HIS A 420 -24.13 -11.71 1.85
CA HIS A 420 -23.97 -13.11 1.43
C HIS A 420 -24.19 -14.12 2.56
N GLY A 421 -24.53 -13.66 3.78
CA GLY A 421 -24.75 -14.54 4.93
C GLY A 421 -23.50 -15.30 5.37
N LEU A 422 -22.32 -14.69 5.25
CA LEU A 422 -21.03 -15.29 5.61
C LEU A 422 -20.64 -15.05 7.07
N MET A 423 -21.35 -14.17 7.78
CA MET A 423 -21.09 -13.90 9.20
C MET A 423 -21.52 -15.08 10.08
N SER A 424 -20.67 -15.45 11.04
CA SER A 424 -21.04 -16.38 12.11
C SER A 424 -21.93 -15.72 13.17
N ASP A 425 -22.66 -16.51 13.97
CA ASP A 425 -23.54 -16.00 15.04
C ASP A 425 -22.82 -15.09 16.06
N GLY A 426 -21.52 -15.31 16.28
CA GLY A 426 -20.70 -14.51 17.19
C GLY A 426 -20.18 -13.21 16.57
N ALA A 427 -20.08 -13.11 15.24
CA ALA A 427 -19.45 -11.99 14.57
C ALA A 427 -20.15 -10.62 14.79
N PRO A 428 -21.50 -10.54 14.87
CA PRO A 428 -22.19 -9.29 15.21
C PRO A 428 -21.82 -8.72 16.59
N PHE A 429 -21.34 -9.54 17.52
CA PHE A 429 -20.90 -9.10 18.86
C PHE A 429 -19.44 -8.64 18.88
N GLY A 430 -18.71 -8.78 17.77
CA GLY A 430 -17.31 -8.39 17.62
C GLY A 430 -17.10 -6.88 17.48
N ALA A 431 -15.82 -6.49 17.54
CA ALA A 431 -15.38 -5.10 17.47
C ALA A 431 -15.75 -4.43 16.14
N ASP A 432 -15.51 -5.13 15.05
CA ASP A 432 -15.78 -4.64 13.70
C ASP A 432 -17.26 -4.30 13.51
N SER A 433 -18.15 -5.17 13.97
CA SER A 433 -19.61 -4.99 13.93
C SER A 433 -20.07 -3.82 14.79
N ALA A 434 -19.50 -3.67 15.99
CA ALA A 434 -19.80 -2.55 16.88
C ALA A 434 -19.32 -1.21 16.29
N TYR A 435 -18.11 -1.19 15.73
CA TYR A 435 -17.55 -0.03 15.07
C TYR A 435 -18.33 0.33 13.80
N ALA A 436 -18.78 -0.65 13.02
CA ALA A 436 -19.62 -0.41 11.85
C ALA A 436 -20.94 0.28 12.21
N CYS A 437 -21.64 -0.21 13.24
CA CYS A 437 -22.87 0.42 13.73
C CYS A 437 -22.60 1.84 14.25
N TRP A 438 -21.50 2.03 14.97
CA TRP A 438 -21.08 3.34 15.47
C TRP A 438 -20.68 4.32 14.37
N LEU A 439 -19.98 3.86 13.33
CA LEU A 439 -19.60 4.67 12.19
C LEU A 439 -20.85 5.14 11.44
N ILE A 440 -21.82 4.26 11.20
CA ILE A 440 -23.11 4.64 10.61
C ILE A 440 -23.84 5.66 11.48
N PHE A 441 -23.82 5.47 12.81
CA PHE A 441 -24.39 6.45 13.75
C PHE A 441 -23.70 7.80 13.64
N ARG A 442 -22.37 7.83 13.64
CA ARG A 442 -21.55 9.04 13.48
C ARG A 442 -21.87 9.77 12.17
N LEU A 443 -21.99 9.05 11.06
CA LEU A 443 -22.36 9.64 9.76
C LEU A 443 -23.73 10.35 9.82
N CYS A 444 -24.68 9.79 10.56
CA CYS A 444 -25.98 10.43 10.77
C CYS A 444 -25.87 11.72 11.63
N LEU A 445 -24.90 11.79 12.55
CA LEU A 445 -24.73 12.94 13.45
C LEU A 445 -23.86 14.06 12.89
N ILE A 446 -22.94 13.77 11.97
CA ILE A 446 -22.01 14.78 11.41
C ILE A 446 -22.73 16.03 10.89
N PRO A 447 -23.81 15.91 10.07
CA PRO A 447 -24.54 17.07 9.58
C PRO A 447 -25.21 17.91 10.68
N LEU A 448 -25.40 17.34 11.87
CA LEU A 448 -26.13 17.95 12.99
C LEU A 448 -25.21 18.78 13.91
N PHE A 449 -23.93 18.43 14.01
CA PHE A 449 -23.00 19.09 14.95
C PHE A 449 -22.85 20.61 14.77
N PRO A 450 -22.84 21.18 13.54
CA PRO A 450 -22.83 22.63 13.34
C PRO A 450 -24.08 23.33 13.90
N HIS A 451 -25.18 22.60 14.09
CA HIS A 451 -26.46 23.11 14.56
C HIS A 451 -26.79 22.69 15.99
N ARG A 452 -25.81 22.16 16.74
CA ARG A 452 -26.03 21.58 18.06
C ARG A 452 -26.68 22.52 19.08
N GLU A 453 -26.39 23.81 18.98
CA GLU A 453 -26.93 24.86 19.85
C GLU A 453 -28.42 25.17 19.57
N ARG A 454 -28.97 24.65 18.47
CA ARG A 454 -30.38 24.81 18.08
C ARG A 454 -31.24 23.61 18.47
N PHE A 455 -30.66 22.55 19.02
CA PHE A 455 -31.45 21.47 19.60
C PHE A 455 -32.08 21.96 20.89
N ASP A 456 -33.39 21.80 21.01
CA ASP A 456 -34.14 22.13 22.23
C ASP A 456 -33.55 21.33 23.41
N GLU A 457 -33.24 21.99 24.52
CA GLU A 457 -32.75 21.31 25.73
C GLU A 457 -33.81 20.34 26.29
N GLY A 458 -35.10 20.55 25.97
CA GLY A 458 -36.20 19.66 26.31
C GLY A 458 -36.33 18.42 25.42
N LEU A 459 -35.53 18.27 24.36
CA LEU A 459 -35.58 17.10 23.46
C LEU A 459 -34.99 15.83 24.10
N TRP A 460 -34.27 16.00 25.21
CA TRP A 460 -33.48 14.97 25.91
C TRP A 460 -33.94 14.72 27.35
N GLN A 461 -34.92 15.48 27.83
CA GLN A 461 -35.64 15.24 29.10
C GLN A 461 -36.82 14.31 28.85
#